data_AF-A0A2D6XBV7-F1
#
_entry.id   AF-A0A2D6XBV7-F1
#
_cell.length_a   1.000
_cell.length_b   1.000
_cell.length_c   1.000
_cell.angle_alpha   90.00
_cell.angle_beta   90.00
_cell.angle_gamma   90.00
#
_symmetry.space_group_name_H-M   'P 1'
#
loop_
_entity.id
_entity.type
_entity.pdbx_description
1 polymer ?
#
loop_
_entity_poly.entity_id
_entity_poly.type
_entity_poly.pdbx_seq_one_letter_code
_entity_poly.pdbx_strand_id
1 'polypeptide(L)'
;MQFSDLTKHTHLSYRIPDSFFKVVNFTPILQFTHNQVVAKTSEFDSELKHNNAQHKKYIFHYFIYNTCEILKKYNKKYKPVIFFNTTNELNVVYKSFLDVFSKKFPVIILQEEYNFSEFKKKVKCNGYCEELRVVLMRKLKKNQSKSFYFNKLQYFCKKYDLTFLDKTYFEDIRNKLSLL
;
A
#
# COMPACT_ATOMS: atom_id res chain seq x y z
N MET A 1 -8.95 -8.46 15.37
CA MET A 1 -8.67 -9.00 14.02
C MET A 1 -7.15 -9.10 13.88
N GLN A 2 -6.59 -10.27 13.57
CA GLN A 2 -5.14 -10.40 13.33
C GLN A 2 -4.82 -10.08 11.86
N PHE A 3 -3.58 -9.66 11.58
CA PHE A 3 -3.12 -9.38 10.21
C PHE A 3 -3.25 -10.61 9.28
N SER A 4 -3.09 -11.80 9.85
CA SER A 4 -3.31 -13.09 9.19
C SER A 4 -4.76 -13.27 8.72
N ASP A 5 -5.74 -12.70 9.40
CA ASP A 5 -7.17 -12.83 9.04
C ASP A 5 -7.56 -11.89 7.91
N LEU A 6 -7.03 -10.67 7.90
CA LEU A 6 -7.21 -9.69 6.82
C LEU A 6 -6.87 -10.27 5.44
N THR A 7 -5.89 -11.17 5.44
CA THR A 7 -5.30 -11.70 4.22
C THR A 7 -5.83 -13.08 3.82
N LYS A 8 -6.81 -13.61 4.55
CA LYS A 8 -7.58 -14.82 4.18
C LYS A 8 -8.82 -14.47 3.33
N HIS A 9 -9.24 -13.20 3.29
CA HIS A 9 -10.40 -12.78 2.51
C HIS A 9 -10.13 -12.84 1.00
N THR A 10 -10.81 -13.74 0.30
CA THR A 10 -10.74 -13.95 -1.15
C THR A 10 -11.04 -12.67 -1.95
N HIS A 11 -11.85 -11.76 -1.40
CA HIS A 11 -12.24 -10.52 -2.07
C HIS A 11 -11.21 -9.39 -2.01
N LEU A 12 -10.13 -9.53 -1.22
CA LEU A 12 -9.13 -8.49 -1.01
C LEU A 12 -8.23 -8.24 -2.23
N SER A 13 -8.24 -9.14 -3.22
CA SER A 13 -7.41 -8.99 -4.41
C SER A 13 -8.10 -9.47 -5.67
N TYR A 14 -7.55 -9.07 -6.82
CA TYR A 14 -8.02 -9.44 -8.14
C TYR A 14 -6.81 -9.59 -9.08
N ARG A 15 -6.73 -10.70 -9.80
CA ARG A 15 -5.71 -10.92 -10.82
C ARG A 15 -6.22 -10.31 -12.13
N ILE A 16 -5.41 -9.46 -12.75
CA ILE A 16 -5.74 -8.93 -14.08
C ILE A 16 -5.53 -10.06 -15.11
N PRO A 17 -6.55 -10.39 -15.93
CA PRO A 17 -6.44 -11.39 -16.99
C PRO A 17 -5.21 -11.16 -17.88
N ASP A 18 -4.59 -12.26 -18.32
CA ASP A 18 -3.41 -12.27 -19.22
C ASP A 18 -2.26 -11.34 -18.78
N SER A 19 -2.11 -11.17 -17.47
CA SER A 19 -1.03 -10.37 -16.91
C SER A 19 -0.43 -11.02 -15.67
N PHE A 20 0.73 -10.49 -15.29
CA PHE A 20 1.39 -10.81 -14.03
C PHE A 20 1.04 -9.80 -12.92
N PHE A 21 0.06 -8.91 -13.10
CA PHE A 21 -0.36 -7.97 -12.07
C PHE A 21 -1.48 -8.53 -11.19
N LYS A 22 -1.38 -8.25 -9.90
CA LYS A 22 -2.42 -8.56 -8.91
C LYS A 22 -2.79 -7.30 -8.15
N VAL A 23 -4.02 -6.85 -8.37
CA VAL A 23 -4.55 -5.65 -7.73
C VAL A 23 -5.10 -5.99 -6.36
N VAL A 24 -4.71 -5.23 -5.35
CA VAL A 24 -5.07 -5.44 -3.94
C VAL A 24 -5.94 -4.27 -3.49
N ASN A 25 -7.14 -4.57 -3.01
CA ASN A 25 -8.05 -3.58 -2.44
C ASN A 25 -7.46 -3.02 -1.14
N PHE A 26 -7.12 -1.73 -1.13
CA PHE A 26 -6.42 -1.15 0.00
C PHE A 26 -7.33 -0.66 1.12
N THR A 27 -8.62 -0.42 0.85
CA THR A 27 -9.56 0.09 1.86
C THR A 27 -9.64 -0.80 3.11
N PRO A 28 -9.78 -2.13 3.03
CA PRO A 28 -9.76 -2.98 4.23
C PRO A 28 -8.43 -2.94 4.99
N ILE A 29 -7.32 -2.68 4.31
CA ILE A 29 -5.98 -2.59 4.91
C ILE A 29 -5.83 -1.27 5.66
N LEU A 30 -6.35 -0.18 5.10
CA LEU A 30 -6.44 1.09 5.81
C LEU A 30 -7.37 0.99 7.02
N GLN A 31 -8.51 0.31 6.89
CA GLN A 31 -9.40 0.09 8.04
C GLN A 31 -8.69 -0.66 9.15
N PHE A 32 -7.97 -1.74 8.81
CA PHE A 32 -7.19 -2.49 9.77
C PHE A 32 -6.10 -1.63 10.44
N THR A 33 -5.36 -0.87 9.65
CA THR A 33 -4.31 0.04 10.13
C THR A 33 -4.91 1.10 11.05
N HIS A 34 -6.01 1.72 10.64
CA HIS A 34 -6.71 2.74 11.42
C HIS A 34 -7.17 2.17 12.76
N ASN A 35 -7.79 0.99 12.78
CA ASN A 35 -8.25 0.37 14.01
C ASN A 35 -7.08 0.03 14.95
N GLN A 36 -5.93 -0.43 14.42
CA GLN A 36 -4.73 -0.66 15.23
C GLN A 36 -4.19 0.64 15.82
N VAL A 37 -4.10 1.69 15.02
CA VAL A 37 -3.65 3.00 15.48
C VAL A 37 -4.60 3.54 16.54
N VAL A 38 -5.92 3.53 16.30
CA VAL A 38 -6.92 3.99 17.26
C VAL A 38 -6.80 3.23 18.56
N ALA A 39 -6.75 1.89 18.55
CA ALA A 39 -6.59 1.10 19.78
C ALA A 39 -5.32 1.50 20.56
N LYS A 40 -4.18 1.59 19.85
CA LYS A 40 -2.89 1.96 20.47
C LYS A 40 -2.82 3.40 20.94
N THR A 41 -3.55 4.30 20.29
CA THR A 41 -3.60 5.72 20.67
C THR A 41 -4.58 5.91 21.81
N SER A 42 -5.74 5.23 21.80
CA SER A 42 -6.76 5.25 22.86
C SER A 42 -6.27 4.73 24.21
N GLU A 43 -5.22 3.90 24.21
CA GLU A 43 -4.51 3.49 25.42
C GLU A 43 -3.81 4.68 26.13
N PHE A 44 -3.59 5.82 25.43
CA PHE A 44 -2.81 6.97 25.94
C PHE A 44 -3.43 8.36 25.67
N ASP A 45 -4.34 8.50 24.69
CA ASP A 45 -5.03 9.74 24.28
C ASP A 45 -6.43 9.36 23.74
N SER A 46 -7.48 10.10 24.14
CA SER A 46 -8.86 9.83 23.72
C SER A 46 -9.15 10.08 22.24
N GLU A 47 -8.28 10.78 21.48
CA GLU A 47 -8.57 11.16 20.09
C GLU A 47 -7.40 11.01 19.10
N LEU A 48 -7.65 10.33 17.97
CA LEU A 48 -6.67 10.25 16.88
C LEU A 48 -6.62 11.53 16.04
N LYS A 49 -5.62 12.38 16.34
CA LYS A 49 -5.36 13.63 15.61
C LYS A 49 -4.32 13.46 14.49
N HIS A 50 -4.76 13.34 13.25
CA HIS A 50 -3.89 13.12 12.08
C HIS A 50 -2.94 14.29 11.76
N ASN A 51 -3.15 15.46 12.35
CA ASN A 51 -2.26 16.63 12.21
C ASN A 51 -1.13 16.65 13.26
N ASN A 52 -1.31 15.99 14.41
CA ASN A 52 -0.37 15.93 15.53
C ASN A 52 0.89 15.16 15.13
N ALA A 53 2.07 15.67 15.49
CA ALA A 53 3.35 15.08 15.11
C ALA A 53 3.57 13.67 15.69
N GLN A 54 3.21 13.44 16.96
CA GLN A 54 3.34 12.13 17.60
C GLN A 54 2.38 11.11 16.98
N HIS A 55 1.10 11.46 16.82
CA HIS A 55 0.13 10.60 16.13
C HIS A 55 0.54 10.30 14.69
N LYS A 56 1.04 11.30 13.95
CA LYS A 56 1.58 11.06 12.59
C LYS A 56 2.68 10.02 12.59
N LYS A 57 3.59 10.02 13.57
CA LYS A 57 4.63 8.98 13.68
C LYS A 57 4.02 7.59 13.82
N TYR A 58 3.09 7.41 14.76
CA TYR A 58 2.41 6.14 14.95
C TYR A 58 1.61 5.70 13.71
N ILE A 59 0.86 6.62 13.10
CA ILE A 59 0.11 6.34 11.87
C ILE A 59 1.08 5.88 10.77
N PHE A 60 2.18 6.60 10.53
CA PHE A 60 3.17 6.20 9.53
C PHE A 60 3.79 4.85 9.84
N HIS A 61 4.10 4.57 11.10
CA HIS A 61 4.68 3.29 11.51
C HIS A 61 3.78 2.13 11.11
N TYR A 62 2.53 2.11 11.58
CA TYR A 62 1.57 1.04 11.28
C TYR A 62 1.19 1.01 9.81
N PHE A 63 1.00 2.18 9.18
CA PHE A 63 0.68 2.28 7.76
C PHE A 63 1.76 1.62 6.91
N ILE A 64 3.02 2.02 7.09
CA ILE A 64 4.13 1.50 6.28
C ILE A 64 4.31 0.01 6.54
N TYR A 65 4.31 -0.39 7.82
CA TYR A 65 4.46 -1.79 8.20
C TYR A 65 3.38 -2.66 7.54
N ASN A 66 2.11 -2.35 7.75
CA ASN A 66 1.00 -3.12 7.18
C ASN A 66 1.00 -3.08 5.65
N THR A 67 1.34 -1.94 5.04
CA THR A 67 1.47 -1.84 3.57
C THR A 67 2.53 -2.81 3.07
N CYS A 68 3.73 -2.79 3.65
CA CYS A 68 4.84 -3.64 3.25
C CYS A 68 4.51 -5.13 3.42
N GLU A 69 3.94 -5.53 4.54
CA GLU A 69 3.57 -6.93 4.80
C GLU A 69 2.51 -7.43 3.82
N ILE A 70 1.52 -6.60 3.46
CA ILE A 70 0.52 -6.95 2.45
C ILE A 70 1.17 -7.14 1.09
N LEU A 71 2.00 -6.18 0.67
CA LEU A 71 2.64 -6.26 -0.62
C LEU A 71 3.56 -7.48 -0.72
N LYS A 72 4.34 -7.79 0.33
CA LYS A 72 5.15 -9.00 0.44
C LYS A 72 4.28 -10.27 0.26
N LYS A 73 3.13 -10.33 0.94
CA LYS A 73 2.24 -11.49 0.84
C LYS A 73 1.70 -11.72 -0.57
N TYR A 74 1.31 -10.66 -1.26
CA TYR A 74 0.73 -10.76 -2.61
C TYR A 74 1.78 -10.87 -3.71
N ASN A 75 3.02 -10.49 -3.42
CA ASN A 75 4.14 -10.58 -4.33
C ASN A 75 4.79 -11.98 -4.32
N LYS A 76 4.02 -13.01 -4.67
CA LYS A 76 4.57 -14.37 -4.89
C LYS A 76 4.76 -14.65 -6.37
N LYS A 77 3.67 -14.86 -7.10
CA LYS A 77 3.65 -15.10 -8.56
C LYS A 77 3.28 -13.86 -9.38
N TYR A 78 2.89 -12.79 -8.72
CA TYR A 78 2.32 -11.59 -9.35
C TYR A 78 2.92 -10.33 -8.74
N LYS A 79 3.01 -9.26 -9.52
CA LYS A 79 3.37 -7.93 -9.04
C LYS A 79 2.15 -7.27 -8.38
N PRO A 80 2.22 -6.90 -7.10
CA PRO A 80 1.10 -6.31 -6.40
C PRO A 80 0.89 -4.86 -6.87
N VAL A 81 -0.37 -4.48 -7.02
CA VAL A 81 -0.81 -3.13 -7.35
C VAL A 81 -1.79 -2.69 -6.27
N ILE A 82 -1.54 -1.54 -5.65
CA ILE A 82 -2.45 -0.97 -4.66
C ILE A 82 -3.64 -0.36 -5.40
N PHE A 83 -4.86 -0.81 -5.10
CA PHE A 83 -6.10 -0.14 -5.49
C PHE A 83 -6.56 0.77 -4.37
N PHE A 84 -6.60 2.07 -4.66
CA PHE A 84 -6.94 3.10 -3.70
C PHE A 84 -8.18 3.85 -4.18
N ASN A 85 -9.32 3.56 -3.55
CA ASN A 85 -10.56 4.28 -3.80
C ASN A 85 -10.45 5.71 -3.26
N THR A 86 -10.51 6.73 -4.11
CA THR A 86 -10.38 8.14 -3.73
C THR A 86 -11.68 8.76 -3.21
N THR A 87 -12.83 8.07 -3.31
CA THR A 87 -14.11 8.53 -2.78
C THR A 87 -14.45 7.92 -1.41
N ASN A 88 -13.72 6.89 -0.96
CA ASN A 88 -13.89 6.34 0.37
C ASN A 88 -13.34 7.30 1.43
N GLU A 89 -14.15 7.66 2.42
CA GLU A 89 -13.82 8.64 3.46
C GLU A 89 -12.51 8.33 4.20
N LEU A 90 -12.34 7.08 4.65
CA LEU A 90 -11.12 6.68 5.35
C LEU A 90 -9.90 6.75 4.44
N ASN A 91 -10.01 6.31 3.19
CA ASN A 91 -8.94 6.45 2.22
C ASN A 91 -8.56 7.93 2.03
N VAL A 92 -9.53 8.85 1.92
CA VAL A 92 -9.27 10.28 1.78
C VAL A 92 -8.43 10.80 2.95
N VAL A 93 -8.75 10.41 4.19
CA VAL A 93 -7.96 10.75 5.38
C VAL A 93 -6.51 10.26 5.26
N TYR A 94 -6.31 9.05 4.74
CA TYR A 94 -5.00 8.42 4.60
C TYR A 94 -4.25 8.80 3.31
N LYS A 95 -4.84 9.61 2.42
CA LYS A 95 -4.26 9.97 1.11
C LYS A 95 -2.88 10.61 1.26
N SER A 96 -2.72 11.53 2.20
CA SER A 96 -1.43 12.20 2.44
C SER A 96 -0.31 11.22 2.86
N PHE A 97 -0.64 10.19 3.64
CA PHE A 97 0.28 9.14 4.04
C PHE A 97 0.66 8.26 2.85
N LEU A 98 -0.30 7.91 2.00
CA LEU A 98 -0.06 7.19 0.75
C LEU A 98 0.83 7.99 -0.21
N ASP A 99 0.59 9.30 -0.33
CA ASP A 99 1.38 10.17 -1.21
C ASP A 99 2.84 10.24 -0.75
N VAL A 100 3.09 10.35 0.56
CA VAL A 100 4.44 10.29 1.13
C VAL A 100 5.07 8.93 0.89
N PHE A 101 4.32 7.84 1.13
CA PHE A 101 4.80 6.48 0.90
C PHE A 101 5.16 6.23 -0.57
N SER A 102 4.31 6.63 -1.52
CA SER A 102 4.53 6.42 -2.97
C SER A 102 5.78 7.13 -3.51
N LYS A 103 6.17 8.26 -2.91
CA LYS A 103 7.42 8.97 -3.23
C LYS A 103 8.65 8.24 -2.70
N LYS A 104 8.46 7.44 -1.65
CA LYS A 104 9.51 6.78 -0.89
C LYS A 104 9.58 5.29 -1.11
N PHE A 105 8.63 4.63 -1.76
CA PHE A 105 8.67 3.20 -2.04
C PHE A 105 8.22 2.97 -3.48
N PRO A 106 8.89 2.10 -4.27
CA PRO A 106 8.57 1.95 -5.69
C PRO A 106 7.36 1.03 -5.91
N VAL A 107 6.23 1.39 -5.33
CA VAL A 107 4.97 0.66 -5.44
C VAL A 107 4.15 1.15 -6.63
N ILE A 108 3.32 0.27 -7.20
CA ILE A 108 2.36 0.65 -8.24
C ILE A 108 1.02 0.92 -7.56
N ILE A 109 0.46 2.10 -7.79
CA ILE A 109 -0.81 2.54 -7.22
C ILE A 109 -1.77 2.90 -8.36
N LEU A 110 -2.97 2.35 -8.29
CA LEU A 110 -4.16 2.73 -9.04
C LEU A 110 -5.06 3.53 -8.09
N GLN A 111 -5.29 4.79 -8.42
CA GLN A 111 -6.22 5.66 -7.70
C GLN A 111 -7.46 5.79 -8.56
N GLU A 112 -8.62 5.41 -8.04
CA GLU A 112 -9.87 5.33 -8.79
C GLU A 112 -11.01 5.89 -7.95
N GLU A 113 -11.99 6.52 -8.59
CA GLU A 113 -13.12 7.16 -7.90
C GLU A 113 -14.27 6.20 -7.58
N TYR A 114 -14.10 4.92 -7.92
CA TYR A 114 -15.08 3.86 -7.70
C TYR A 114 -14.55 2.78 -6.75
N ASN A 115 -15.46 1.96 -6.22
CA ASN A 115 -15.10 0.89 -5.30
C ASN A 115 -14.49 -0.33 -6.03
N PHE A 116 -13.90 -1.24 -5.25
CA PHE A 116 -13.22 -2.41 -5.80
C PHE A 116 -14.14 -3.41 -6.50
N SER A 117 -15.44 -3.41 -6.17
CA SER A 117 -16.43 -4.27 -6.86
C SER A 117 -16.67 -3.77 -8.28
N GLU A 118 -16.85 -2.46 -8.44
CA GLU A 118 -16.97 -1.81 -9.74
C GLU A 118 -15.70 -1.95 -10.59
N PHE A 119 -14.53 -1.84 -9.96
CA PHE A 119 -13.26 -2.16 -10.62
C PHE A 119 -13.26 -3.56 -11.24
N LYS A 120 -13.65 -4.58 -10.46
CA LYS A 120 -13.73 -5.96 -10.96
C LYS A 120 -14.72 -6.11 -12.12
N LYS A 121 -15.80 -5.32 -12.15
CA LYS A 121 -16.75 -5.31 -13.27
C LYS A 121 -16.12 -4.67 -14.51
N LYS A 122 -15.45 -3.51 -14.37
CA LYS A 122 -14.79 -2.81 -15.48
C LYS A 122 -13.70 -3.63 -16.15
N VAL A 123 -12.88 -4.36 -15.37
CA VAL A 123 -11.80 -5.22 -15.91
C VAL A 123 -12.33 -6.36 -16.79
N LYS A 124 -13.61 -6.73 -16.70
CA LYS A 124 -14.20 -7.72 -17.62
C LYS A 124 -14.40 -7.17 -19.04
N CYS A 125 -14.36 -5.85 -19.24
CA CYS A 125 -14.39 -5.25 -20.56
C CYS A 125 -12.99 -5.31 -21.18
N ASN A 126 -12.86 -5.93 -22.36
CA ASN A 126 -11.57 -6.14 -23.02
C ASN A 126 -10.81 -4.83 -23.26
N GLY A 127 -11.49 -3.77 -23.75
CA GLY A 127 -10.85 -2.48 -24.02
C GLY A 127 -10.22 -1.87 -22.76
N TYR A 128 -10.99 -1.79 -21.67
CA TYR A 128 -10.49 -1.28 -20.39
C TYR A 128 -9.38 -2.16 -19.81
N CYS A 129 -9.48 -3.49 -19.95
CA CYS A 129 -8.43 -4.40 -19.47
C CYS A 129 -7.09 -4.15 -20.18
N GLU A 130 -7.09 -4.01 -21.51
CA GLU A 130 -5.86 -3.72 -22.27
C GLU A 130 -5.26 -2.36 -21.88
N GLU A 131 -6.09 -1.32 -21.80
CA GLU A 131 -5.65 0.01 -21.34
C GLU A 131 -5.01 -0.06 -19.96
N LEU A 132 -5.65 -0.76 -19.03
CA LEU A 132 -5.14 -0.96 -17.69
C LEU A 132 -3.78 -1.67 -17.71
N ARG A 133 -3.61 -2.73 -18.50
CA ARG A 133 -2.31 -3.42 -18.65
C ARG A 133 -1.23 -2.45 -19.15
N VAL A 134 -1.53 -1.63 -20.15
CA VAL A 134 -0.59 -0.61 -20.68
C VAL A 134 -0.19 0.39 -19.57
N VAL A 135 -1.16 0.90 -18.81
CA VAL A 135 -0.90 1.83 -17.69
C VAL A 135 -0.02 1.18 -16.62
N LEU A 136 -0.33 -0.06 -16.22
CA LEU A 136 0.45 -0.79 -15.21
C LEU A 136 1.87 -1.07 -15.67
N MET A 137 2.06 -1.47 -16.94
CA MET A 137 3.38 -1.68 -17.52
C MET A 137 4.20 -0.39 -17.55
N ARG A 138 3.59 0.76 -17.90
CA ARG A 138 4.28 2.07 -17.86
C ARG A 138 4.72 2.42 -16.45
N LYS A 139 3.85 2.22 -15.45
CA LYS A 139 4.18 2.46 -14.03
C LYS A 139 5.30 1.54 -13.54
N LEU A 140 5.27 0.27 -13.92
CA LEU A 140 6.32 -0.70 -13.59
C LEU A 140 7.68 -0.27 -14.15
N LYS A 141 7.75 0.05 -15.45
CA LYS A 141 8.99 0.52 -16.10
C LYS A 141 9.55 1.77 -15.42
N LYS A 142 8.69 2.72 -15.05
CA LYS A 142 9.07 3.93 -14.30
C LYS A 142 9.61 3.62 -12.89
N ASN A 143 9.15 2.56 -12.25
CA ASN A 143 9.66 2.13 -10.95
C ASN A 143 11.00 1.40 -11.09
N GLN A 144 11.15 0.55 -12.10
CA GLN A 144 12.40 -0.18 -12.39
C GLN A 144 13.55 0.74 -12.83
N SER A 145 13.26 1.87 -13.48
CA SER A 145 14.30 2.83 -13.87
C SER A 145 14.84 3.69 -12.71
N LYS A 146 14.17 3.68 -11.55
CA LYS A 146 14.58 4.49 -10.39
C LYS A 146 15.55 3.73 -9.51
N SER A 147 16.70 4.34 -9.24
CA SER A 147 17.64 3.82 -8.26
C SER A 147 17.14 4.05 -6.82
N PHE A 148 16.82 2.95 -6.15
CA PHE A 148 16.18 2.93 -4.84
C PHE A 148 17.10 2.30 -3.79
N TYR A 149 17.62 3.16 -2.90
CA TYR A 149 18.63 2.80 -1.90
C TYR A 149 18.14 3.17 -0.50
N PHE A 150 18.44 2.30 0.47
CA PHE A 150 18.09 2.50 1.88
C PHE A 150 18.61 3.83 2.45
N ASN A 151 19.82 4.27 2.03
CA ASN A 151 20.41 5.54 2.48
C ASN A 151 19.49 6.75 2.19
N LYS A 152 18.66 6.70 1.14
CA LYS A 152 17.68 7.75 0.83
C LYS A 152 16.45 7.73 1.75
N LEU A 153 16.25 6.65 2.52
CA LEU A 153 15.20 6.49 3.52
C LEU A 153 15.68 6.68 4.95
N GLN A 154 16.97 6.66 5.24
CA GLN A 154 17.49 6.66 6.61
C GLN A 154 16.94 7.83 7.44
N TYR A 155 16.96 9.05 6.89
CA TYR A 155 16.38 10.23 7.56
C TYR A 155 14.87 10.08 7.79
N PHE A 156 14.15 9.52 6.83
CA PHE A 156 12.72 9.29 6.94
C PHE A 156 12.40 8.25 8.03
N CYS A 157 13.17 7.16 8.09
CA CYS A 157 13.01 6.12 9.11
C CYS A 157 13.29 6.68 10.51
N LYS A 158 14.34 7.50 10.66
CA LYS A 158 14.65 8.18 11.92
C LYS A 158 13.57 9.21 12.31
N LYS A 159 13.04 9.97 11.34
CA LYS A 159 12.01 11.00 11.60
C LYS A 159 10.71 10.39 12.13
N TYR A 160 10.32 9.21 11.63
CA TYR A 160 9.05 8.57 11.96
C TYR A 160 9.20 7.33 12.84
N ASP A 161 10.36 7.14 13.47
CA ASP A 161 10.66 6.02 14.36
C ASP A 161 10.28 4.65 13.74
N LEU A 162 10.63 4.48 12.46
CA LEU A 162 10.41 3.25 11.69
C LEU A 162 11.51 2.23 11.99
N THR A 163 11.63 1.83 13.25
CA THR A 163 12.70 0.93 13.73
C THR A 163 12.68 -0.44 13.07
N PHE A 164 11.51 -0.90 12.61
CA PHE A 164 11.37 -2.16 11.86
C PHE A 164 11.94 -2.09 10.43
N LEU A 165 12.05 -0.88 9.86
CA LEU A 165 12.51 -0.66 8.48
C LEU A 165 14.03 -0.44 8.49
N ASP A 166 14.76 -1.51 8.80
CA ASP A 166 16.22 -1.54 8.68
C ASP A 166 16.67 -1.88 7.25
N LYS A 167 17.99 -1.88 7.02
CA LYS A 167 18.57 -2.19 5.71
C LYS A 167 18.17 -3.59 5.24
N THR A 168 18.15 -4.57 6.15
CA THR A 168 17.82 -5.97 5.86
C THR A 168 16.37 -6.11 5.42
N TYR A 169 15.44 -5.52 6.17
CA TYR A 169 14.00 -5.51 5.87
C TYR A 169 13.72 -4.76 4.57
N PHE A 170 14.43 -3.65 4.32
CA PHE A 170 14.34 -2.91 3.07
C PHE A 170 14.82 -3.72 1.86
N GLU A 171 15.96 -4.40 1.96
CA GLU A 171 16.49 -5.26 0.91
C GLU A 171 15.55 -6.44 0.66
N ASP A 172 14.99 -7.02 1.73
CA ASP A 172 13.95 -8.05 1.63
C ASP A 172 12.70 -7.54 0.87
N ILE A 173 12.22 -6.33 1.19
CA ILE A 173 11.13 -5.70 0.43
C ILE A 173 11.52 -5.51 -1.03
N ARG A 174 12.68 -4.91 -1.29
CA ARG A 174 13.14 -4.58 -2.64
C ARG A 174 13.27 -5.83 -3.50
N ASN A 175 13.87 -6.89 -2.95
CA ASN A 175 14.08 -8.17 -3.61
C ASN A 175 12.76 -8.91 -3.79
N LYS A 176 11.93 -9.00 -2.73
CA LYS A 176 10.62 -9.66 -2.82
C LYS A 176 9.76 -8.95 -3.83
N LEU A 177 9.41 -7.67 -3.62
CA LEU A 177 8.61 -6.86 -4.55
C LEU A 177 9.20 -6.78 -5.98
N SER A 178 10.43 -7.28 -6.16
CA SER A 178 11.21 -7.30 -7.40
C SER A 178 11.03 -5.97 -8.10
N LEU A 179 11.41 -4.95 -7.32
CA LEU A 179 11.63 -3.57 -7.72
C LEU A 179 12.90 -3.46 -8.57
N LEU A 180 13.54 -4.61 -8.82
CA LEU A 180 14.47 -4.97 -9.86
C LEU A 180 13.94 -6.25 -10.50
#